data_AF-A0A2U8WBW0-F1
#
_entry.id   AF-A0A2U8WBW0-F1
#
_cell.length_a   1.000
_cell.length_b   1.000
_cell.length_c   1.000
_cell.angle_alpha   90.00
_cell.angle_beta   90.00
_cell.angle_gamma   90.00
#
_symmetry.space_group_name_H-M   'P 1'
#
loop_
_entity.id
_entity.type
_entity.pdbx_description
1 polymer ?
#
loop_
_entity_poly.entity_id
_entity_poly.type
_entity_poly.pdbx_seq_one_letter_code
_entity_poly.pdbx_strand_id
1 'polypeptide(L)'
;MPFNRPPPTLYRVFQHRLQPGVCCAVRDTMLVPYFVRPGAWDFGASVREDESLPFGFQPAPAREATAAFGYYLFHHPCETLAPKYSRHWA
;
A
#
# COMPACT_ATOMS: atom_id res chain seq x y z
N MET A 1 -32.30 -5.61 0.29
CA MET A 1 -31.29 -4.97 1.16
C MET A 1 -30.04 -4.77 0.31
N PRO A 2 -29.61 -3.54 -0.04
CA PRO A 2 -28.33 -3.41 -0.72
C PRO A 2 -27.23 -3.82 0.27
N PHE A 3 -26.35 -4.71 -0.15
CA PHE A 3 -25.15 -5.03 0.61
C PHE A 3 -24.39 -3.71 0.79
N ASN A 4 -24.33 -3.20 2.02
CA ASN A 4 -23.54 -2.03 2.35
C ASN A 4 -22.06 -2.45 2.31
N ARG A 5 -21.53 -2.64 1.10
CA ARG A 5 -20.12 -2.91 0.91
C ARG A 5 -19.41 -1.67 1.47
N PRO A 6 -18.53 -1.83 2.47
CA PRO A 6 -17.82 -0.69 3.01
C PRO A 6 -17.12 0.03 1.86
N PRO A 7 -17.09 1.37 1.88
CA PRO A 7 -16.52 2.15 0.80
C PRO A 7 -15.07 1.69 0.56
N PRO A 8 -14.62 1.70 -0.71
CA PRO A 8 -13.26 1.29 -1.05
C PRO A 8 -12.26 2.11 -0.25
N THR A 9 -11.35 1.41 0.42
CA THR A 9 -10.37 2.04 1.28
C THR A 9 -9.22 2.62 0.44
N LEU A 10 -8.81 3.84 0.74
CA LEU A 10 -7.61 4.46 0.17
C LEU A 10 -6.41 4.19 1.09
N TYR A 11 -5.33 3.69 0.51
CA TYR A 11 -4.06 3.44 1.18
C TYR A 11 -2.96 4.30 0.58
N ARG A 12 -2.12 4.85 1.43
CA ARG A 12 -0.83 5.42 1.07
C ARG A 12 0.23 4.35 1.25
N VAL A 13 0.95 4.04 0.17
CA VAL A 13 1.98 3.01 0.13
C VAL A 13 3.35 3.68 0.13
N PHE A 14 4.19 3.26 1.06
CA PHE A 14 5.57 3.67 1.22
C PHE A 14 6.48 2.50 0.87
N GLN A 15 7.63 2.79 0.28
CA GLN A 15 8.63 1.78 -0.10
C GLN A 15 9.88 1.93 0.75
N HIS A 16 10.46 0.82 1.18
CA HIS A 16 11.68 0.85 1.95
C HIS A 16 12.90 1.03 1.02
N ARG A 17 13.71 2.04 1.31
CA ARG A 17 14.86 2.41 0.46
C ARG A 17 16.04 1.45 0.58
N LEU A 18 16.24 0.86 1.75
CA LEU A 18 17.37 -0.04 2.02
C LEU A 18 17.02 -1.53 1.82
N GLN A 19 15.74 -1.85 1.65
CA GLN A 19 15.25 -3.23 1.44
C GLN A 19 14.29 -3.20 0.25
N PRO A 20 14.84 -3.38 -0.96
CA PRO A 20 14.05 -3.40 -2.17
C PRO A 20 12.87 -4.39 -2.06
N GLY A 21 11.73 -3.98 -2.57
CA GLY A 21 10.50 -4.78 -2.54
C GLY A 21 9.74 -4.78 -1.20
N VAL A 22 10.26 -4.21 -0.11
CA VAL A 22 9.45 -4.05 1.11
C VAL A 22 8.57 -2.81 1.01
N CYS A 23 7.27 -2.99 1.16
CA CYS A 23 6.27 -1.91 1.11
C CYS A 23 5.44 -1.85 2.40
N CYS A 24 5.06 -0.64 2.79
CA CYS A 24 4.17 -0.37 3.91
C CYS A 24 2.96 0.41 3.42
N ALA A 25 1.76 -0.17 3.55
CA ALA A 25 0.51 0.49 3.28
C ALA A 25 -0.14 0.99 4.58
N VAL A 26 -0.62 2.22 4.54
CA VAL A 26 -1.31 2.89 5.65
C VAL A 26 -2.60 3.47 5.10
N ARG A 27 -3.72 3.32 5.80
CA ARG A 27 -4.97 3.98 5.37
C ARG A 27 -4.79 5.49 5.34
N ASP A 28 -5.38 6.15 4.36
CA ASP A 28 -5.26 7.61 4.23
C ASP A 28 -5.83 8.35 5.44
N THR A 29 -6.88 7.77 6.05
CA THR A 29 -7.52 8.27 7.27
C THR A 29 -6.71 8.02 8.55
N MET A 30 -5.56 7.34 8.48
CA MET A 30 -4.73 6.99 9.63
C MET A 30 -3.42 7.75 9.64
N LEU A 31 -2.82 7.91 10.82
CA LEU A 31 -1.49 8.47 10.93
C LEU A 31 -0.44 7.48 10.40
N VAL A 32 0.58 8.01 9.73
CA VAL A 32 1.71 7.22 9.27
C VAL A 32 2.50 6.70 10.49
N PRO A 33 2.79 5.40 10.59
CA PRO A 33 3.54 4.85 11.71
C PRO A 33 4.93 5.47 11.86
N TYR A 34 5.38 5.62 13.11
CA TYR A 34 6.66 6.28 13.43
C TYR A 34 7.91 5.60 12.85
N PHE A 35 7.84 4.30 12.50
CA PHE A 35 8.94 3.60 11.84
C PHE A 35 9.06 3.96 10.35
N VAL A 36 7.99 4.47 9.73
CA VAL A 36 7.99 4.96 8.35
C VAL A 36 8.57 6.38 8.33
N ARG A 37 9.90 6.45 8.53
CA ARG A 37 10.62 7.73 8.63
C ARG A 37 11.10 8.22 7.27
N PRO A 38 11.10 9.53 7.04
CA PRO A 38 11.78 10.13 5.91
C PRO A 38 13.23 9.66 5.81
N GLY A 39 13.66 9.27 4.61
CA GLY A 39 15.03 8.82 4.32
C GLY A 39 15.23 7.30 4.35
N ALA A 40 14.49 6.57 5.18
CA ALA A 40 14.44 5.11 5.14
C ALA A 40 13.26 4.60 4.29
N TRP A 41 12.18 5.38 4.25
CA TRP A 41 10.99 5.12 3.45
C TRP A 41 10.71 6.28 2.51
N ASP A 42 10.32 5.95 1.28
CA ASP A 42 9.87 6.90 0.26
C ASP A 42 8.38 6.69 -0.02
N PHE A 43 7.65 7.77 -0.25
CA PHE A 43 6.27 7.66 -0.71
C PHE A 43 6.26 7.06 -2.12
N GLY A 44 5.57 5.93 -2.29
CA GLY A 44 5.47 5.24 -3.57
C GLY A 44 4.24 5.66 -4.35
N ALA A 45 3.06 5.35 -3.81
CA ALA A 45 1.79 5.60 -4.48
C ALA A 45 0.60 5.60 -3.51
N SER A 46 -0.50 6.18 -3.95
CA SER A 46 -1.81 5.97 -3.34
C SER A 46 -2.54 4.85 -4.08
N VAL A 47 -3.13 3.92 -3.34
CA VAL A 47 -3.78 2.71 -3.85
C VAL A 47 -5.20 2.64 -3.32
N ARG A 48 -6.17 2.45 -4.21
CA ARG A 48 -7.56 2.23 -3.83
C ARG A 48 -7.99 0.80 -4.09
N GLU A 49 -8.84 0.26 -3.22
CA GLU A 49 -9.33 -1.12 -3.33
C GLU A 49 -10.15 -1.41 -4.59
N ASP A 50 -10.74 -0.37 -5.19
CA ASP A 50 -11.55 -0.44 -6.41
C ASP A 50 -10.72 -0.25 -7.70
N GLU A 51 -9.42 -0.01 -7.58
CA GLU A 51 -8.52 0.29 -8.71
C GLU A 51 -7.50 -0.83 -8.96
N SER A 52 -6.58 -0.60 -9.92
CA SER A 52 -5.45 -1.49 -10.17
C SER A 52 -4.53 -1.53 -8.95
N LEU A 53 -4.45 -2.69 -8.29
CA LEU A 53 -3.66 -2.88 -7.10
C LEU A 53 -2.20 -3.22 -7.44
N PRO A 54 -1.22 -2.73 -6.65
CA PRO A 54 0.17 -3.14 -6.81
C PRO A 54 0.32 -4.65 -6.61
N PHE A 55 1.32 -5.24 -7.27
CA PHE A 55 1.58 -6.66 -7.18
C PHE A 55 1.92 -7.06 -5.74
N GLY A 56 1.28 -8.10 -5.22
CA GLY A 56 1.46 -8.52 -3.83
C GLY A 56 0.66 -7.72 -2.81
N PHE A 57 -0.06 -6.66 -3.21
CA PHE A 57 -1.04 -6.01 -2.34
C PHE A 57 -2.31 -6.86 -2.25
N GLN A 58 -2.67 -7.27 -1.03
CA GLN A 58 -3.87 -8.06 -0.78
C GLN A 58 -4.89 -7.24 0.03
N PRO A 59 -6.04 -6.85 -0.54
CA PRO A 59 -7.00 -5.96 0.13
C PRO A 59 -7.55 -6.50 1.45
N ALA A 60 -7.90 -7.79 1.52
CA ALA A 60 -8.44 -8.36 2.75
C ALA A 60 -7.42 -8.33 3.90
N PRO A 61 -6.19 -8.85 3.73
CA PRO A 61 -5.12 -8.68 4.71
C PRO A 61 -4.78 -7.21 5.03
N ALA A 62 -4.79 -6.33 4.03
CA ALA A 62 -4.53 -4.90 4.25
C ALA A 62 -5.58 -4.26 5.17
N ARG A 63 -6.86 -4.60 4.98
CA ARG A 63 -7.95 -4.12 5.84
C ARG A 63 -7.81 -4.63 7.27
N GLU A 64 -7.54 -5.92 7.43
CA GLU A 64 -7.38 -6.55 8.75
C GLU A 64 -6.16 -5.99 9.49
N ALA A 65 -5.00 -5.93 8.82
CA ALA A 65 -3.76 -5.43 9.41
C ALA A 65 -3.86 -3.94 9.75
N THR A 66 -4.43 -3.11 8.87
CA THR A 66 -4.61 -1.69 9.18
C THR A 66 -5.72 -1.43 10.21
N ALA A 67 -6.67 -2.35 10.40
CA ALA A 67 -7.64 -2.29 11.49
C ALA A 67 -7.01 -2.66 12.84
N ALA A 68 -6.13 -3.67 12.87
CA ALA A 68 -5.50 -4.16 14.09
C ALA A 68 -4.27 -3.33 14.51
N PHE A 69 -3.41 -2.98 13.57
CA PHE A 69 -2.08 -2.39 13.83
C PHE A 69 -1.91 -0.98 13.27
N GLY A 70 -2.85 -0.51 12.45
CA GLY A 70 -2.77 0.78 11.76
C GLY A 70 -1.91 0.79 10.50
N TYR A 71 -1.27 -0.33 10.14
CA TYR A 71 -0.44 -0.47 8.95
C TYR A 71 -0.47 -1.90 8.40
N TYR A 72 -0.04 -2.06 7.14
CA TYR A 72 0.10 -3.34 6.45
C TYR A 72 1.46 -3.41 5.76
N LEU A 73 2.29 -4.40 6.11
CA LEU A 73 3.58 -4.65 5.46
C LEU A 73 3.44 -5.79 4.46
N PHE A 74 3.97 -5.62 3.27
CA PHE A 74 3.96 -6.64 2.23
C PHE A 74 5.20 -6.54 1.35
N HIS A 75 5.51 -7.64 0.67
CA HIS A 75 6.57 -7.68 -0.33
C HIS A 75 5.98 -7.46 -1.73
N HIS A 76 6.53 -6.50 -2.44
CA HIS A 76 6.32 -6.27 -3.87
C HIS A 76 7.54 -6.86 -4.62
N PRO A 77 7.40 -8.00 -5.31
CA PRO A 77 8.52 -8.69 -5.96
C PRO A 77 9.09 -7.93 -7.16
N CYS A 78 8.39 -6.94 -7.71
CA CYS A 78 9.03 -5.96 -8.60
C CYS A 78 9.68 -4.90 -7.71
N GLU A 79 11.00 -4.96 -7.58
CA GLU A 79 11.86 -4.13 -6.72
C GLU A 79 11.67 -2.61 -6.83
N THR A 80 10.89 -2.10 -7.78
CA THR A 80 10.82 -0.67 -8.03
C THR A 80 9.45 -0.31 -8.57
N LEU A 81 8.74 0.61 -7.89
CA LEU A 81 7.77 1.47 -8.56
C LEU A 81 8.49 2.47 -9.50
N ALA A 82 9.62 2.07 -10.11
CA ALA A 82 10.22 2.85 -11.17
C ALA A 82 9.24 2.81 -12.34
N PRO A 83 8.88 3.97 -12.91
CA PRO A 83 7.97 4.07 -14.05
C PRO A 83 8.36 3.17 -15.23
N LYS A 84 9.64 2.76 -15.32
CA LYS A 84 10.19 1.89 -16.35
C LYS A 84 9.70 0.43 -16.28
N TYR A 85 9.27 -0.04 -15.10
CA TYR A 85 8.72 -1.39 -14.90
C TYR A 85 7.22 -1.37 -14.57
N SER A 86 6.64 -0.19 -14.39
CA SER A 86 5.20 0.03 -14.44
C SER A 86 4.74 -0.30 -15.86
N ARG A 87 4.09 -1.44 -16.07
CA ARG A 87 3.40 -1.67 -17.35
C ARG A 87 2.31 -0.61 -17.47
N HIS A 88 2.41 0.25 -18.48
CA HIS A 88 1.28 1.03 -18.95
C HIS A 88 0.22 0.02 -19.41
N TRP A 89 -0.92 -0.02 -18.72
CA TRP A 89 -2.07 -0.76 -19.22
C TRP A 89 -2.86 0.17 -20.14
N ALA A 90 -3.10 -0.32 -21.36
CA ALA A 90 -4.04 0.22 -22.35
C ALA A 90 -5.34 -0.58 -22.27
#